data_AF-K9X3N8-F1
#
_entry.id   AF-K9X3N8-F1
#
_cell.length_a   1.000
_cell.length_b   1.000
_cell.length_c   1.000
_cell.angle_alpha   90.00
_cell.angle_beta   90.00
_cell.angle_gamma   90.00
#
_symmetry.space_group_name_H-M   'P 1'
#
loop_
_entity.id
_entity.type
_entity.pdbx_description
1 polymer ?
#
loop_
_entity_poly.entity_id
_entity_poly.type
_entity_poly.pdbx_seq_one_letter_code
_entity_poly.pdbx_strand_id
1 'polypeptide(L)' 'MARKGGNPDLRSHCFTVKEEPKPNQLLVRMSDNMYAVVKSKENPSEYVRQAIAEKMEREGEAPTPTGGDR' A
#
# COMPACT_ATOMS: atom_id res chain seq x y z
N MET A 1 15.98 -32.84 -21.18
CA MET A 1 15.35 -34.08 -20.69
C MET A 1 15.13 -33.95 -19.18
N ALA A 2 13.89 -33.85 -18.72
CA ALA A 2 13.56 -33.81 -17.29
C ALA A 2 13.82 -35.19 -16.63
N ARG A 3 14.36 -35.22 -15.42
CA ARG A 3 14.73 -36.46 -14.73
C ARG A 3 13.47 -37.23 -14.28
N LYS A 4 13.37 -38.53 -14.61
CA LYS A 4 12.35 -39.45 -14.09
C LYS A 4 12.51 -39.56 -12.57
N GLY A 5 11.57 -39.02 -11.79
CA GLY A 5 11.54 -39.23 -10.33
C GLY A 5 11.14 -38.02 -9.46
N GLY A 6 10.87 -36.85 -10.04
CA GLY A 6 10.32 -35.74 -9.26
C GLY A 6 8.85 -35.99 -8.90
N ASN A 7 8.47 -35.78 -7.64
CA ASN A 7 7.07 -35.83 -7.22
C ASN A 7 6.27 -34.71 -7.91
N PRO A 8 5.31 -35.03 -8.81
CA PRO A 8 4.56 -34.01 -9.55
C PRO A 8 3.69 -33.13 -8.64
N ASP A 9 3.35 -33.61 -7.44
CA ASP A 9 2.53 -32.88 -6.47
C ASP A 9 3.31 -31.80 -5.71
N LEU A 10 4.64 -31.68 -5.90
CA LEU A 10 5.41 -30.61 -5.26
C LEU A 10 4.90 -29.22 -5.63
N ARG A 11 4.32 -29.04 -6.83
CA ARG A 11 3.77 -27.76 -7.29
C ARG A 11 2.53 -27.31 -6.52
N SER A 12 1.72 -28.23 -5.99
CA SER A 12 0.52 -27.89 -5.21
C SER A 12 0.84 -27.51 -3.77
N HIS A 13 2.03 -27.85 -3.28
CA HIS A 13 2.53 -27.50 -1.94
C HIS A 13 3.49 -26.30 -1.94
N CYS A 14 3.77 -25.72 -3.11
CA CYS A 14 4.49 -24.46 -3.20
C CYS A 14 3.58 -23.30 -2.76
N PHE A 15 4.09 -22.43 -1.89
CA PHE A 15 3.41 -21.18 -1.56
C PHE A 15 3.51 -20.22 -2.76
N THR A 16 2.37 -19.73 -3.24
CA THR A 16 2.32 -18.66 -4.22
C THR A 16 2.56 -17.35 -3.48
N VAL A 17 3.77 -16.79 -3.59
CA VAL A 17 4.02 -15.42 -3.11
C VAL A 17 3.29 -14.50 -4.07
N LYS A 18 2.15 -13.96 -3.65
CA LYS A 18 1.55 -12.82 -4.36
C LYS A 18 2.51 -11.65 -4.19
N GLU A 19 3.13 -11.23 -5.28
CA GLU A 19 3.88 -9.98 -5.30
C GLU A 19 2.87 -8.84 -5.16
N GLU A 20 2.58 -8.43 -3.93
CA GLU A 20 1.83 -7.20 -3.73
C GLU A 20 2.66 -6.03 -4.25
N PRO A 21 2.10 -5.15 -5.08
CA PRO A 21 2.81 -3.96 -5.53
C PRO A 21 3.19 -3.15 -4.30
N LYS A 22 4.47 -2.76 -4.22
CA LYS A 22 4.94 -1.92 -3.12
C LYS A 22 4.07 -0.66 -3.04
N PRO A 23 3.63 -0.25 -1.84
CA PRO A 23 2.86 0.97 -1.71
C PRO A 23 3.67 2.16 -2.22
N ASN A 24 3.02 3.03 -2.99
CA ASN A 24 3.63 4.27 -3.46
C ASN A 24 3.98 5.16 -2.26
N GLN A 25 5.17 5.77 -2.30
CA GLN A 25 5.64 6.66 -1.24
C GLN A 25 5.60 8.11 -1.70
N LEU A 26 4.95 8.97 -0.90
CA LEU A 26 4.95 10.42 -1.08
C LEU A 26 5.87 11.06 -0.04
N LEU A 27 6.79 11.93 -0.49
CA LEU A 27 7.64 12.74 0.40
C LEU A 27 7.14 14.18 0.41
N VAL A 28 6.79 14.70 1.59
CA VAL A 28 6.23 16.04 1.77
C VAL A 28 7.19 16.90 2.59
N ARG A 29 7.54 18.08 2.07
CA ARG A 29 8.27 19.10 2.82
C ARG A 29 7.30 20.00 3.57
N MET A 30 7.59 20.26 4.83
CA MET A 30 6.75 21.06 5.72
C MET A 30 7.60 21.86 6.71
N SER A 31 7.03 22.89 7.34
CA SER A 31 7.70 23.65 8.39
C SER A 31 7.92 22.79 9.64
N ASP A 32 8.94 23.12 10.43
CA ASP A 32 9.30 22.36 11.63
C ASP A 32 8.14 22.23 12.62
N ASN A 33 7.37 23.31 12.80
CA ASN A 33 6.19 23.32 13.67
C ASN A 33 5.13 22.33 13.15
N MET A 34 4.86 22.32 11.85
CA MET A 34 3.87 21.42 11.27
C MET A 34 4.32 19.96 11.35
N TYR A 35 5.62 19.70 11.13
CA TYR A 35 6.20 18.37 11.31
C TYR A 35 6.06 17.88 12.75
N ALA A 36 6.35 18.72 13.74
CA ALA A 36 6.21 18.38 15.15
C ALA A 36 4.76 18.00 15.52
N VAL A 37 3.79 18.75 15.00
CA VAL A 37 2.35 18.47 15.21
C VAL A 37 1.89 17.18 14.54
N VAL A 38 2.35 16.89 13.32
CA VAL A 38 2.01 15.65 12.62
C VAL A 38 2.66 14.45 13.31
N LYS A 39 3.92 14.58 13.74
CA LYS A 39 4.68 13.52 14.40
C LYS A 39 4.15 13.18 15.80
N SER A 40 3.48 14.11 16.47
CA SER A 40 2.89 13.87 17.79
C SER A 40 1.55 13.12 17.74
N LYS A 41 0.99 12.87 16.55
CA LYS A 41 -0.20 12.03 16.38
C LYS A 41 0.14 10.57 16.62
N GLU A 42 -0.83 9.81 17.13
CA GLU A 42 -0.69 8.37 17.38
C GLU A 42 -0.36 7.59 16.10
N ASN A 43 -0.99 7.97 14.98
CA ASN A 43 -0.68 7.45 13.66
C ASN A 43 -0.50 8.60 12.66
N PRO A 44 0.73 9.13 12.50
CA PRO A 44 1.00 10.26 11.61
C PRO A 44 0.68 9.98 10.15
N SER A 45 0.90 8.75 9.68
CA SER A 45 0.64 8.34 8.30
C SER A 45 -0.84 8.34 7.96
N GLU A 46 -1.67 7.75 8.83
CA GLU A 46 -3.13 7.75 8.63
C GLU A 46 -3.72 9.15 8.81
N TYR A 47 -3.19 9.96 9.72
CA TYR A 47 -3.59 11.37 9.86
C TYR A 47 -3.38 12.15 8.55
N VAL A 48 -2.20 12.02 7.93
CA VAL A 48 -1.92 12.67 6.63
C VAL A 48 -2.82 12.09 5.54
N ARG A 49 -3.04 10.78 5.54
CA ARG A 49 -3.90 10.11 4.56
C ARG A 49 -5.34 10.62 4.61
N GLN A 50 -5.90 10.76 5.80
CA GLN A 50 -7.25 11.30 6.01
C GLN A 50 -7.34 12.76 5.55
N ALA A 51 -6.38 13.59 5.91
CA ALA A 51 -6.35 14.99 5.48
C ALA A 51 -6.31 15.14 3.95
N ILE A 52 -5.57 14.28 3.25
CA ILE A 52 -5.54 14.26 1.78
C ILE A 52 -6.89 13.73 1.24
N ALA A 53 -7.47 12.68 1.82
CA ALA A 53 -8.76 12.14 1.40
C ALA A 53 -9.90 13.16 1.53
N GLU A 54 -9.98 13.86 2.66
CA GLU A 54 -10.96 14.94 2.89
C GLU A 54 -10.80 16.08 1.87
N LYS A 55 -9.56 16.40 1.52
CA LYS A 55 -9.25 17.44 0.53
C LYS A 55 -9.70 17.01 -0.87
N MET A 56 -9.40 15.78 -1.26
CA MET A 56 -9.80 15.17 -2.54
C MET A 56 -11.33 15.08 -2.68
N GLU A 57 -12.02 14.67 -1.61
CA GLU A 57 -13.49 14.61 -1.58
C GLU A 57 -14.11 16.01 -1.79
N ARG A 58 -13.55 17.04 -1.14
CA ARG A 58 -14.00 18.43 -1.32
C ARG A 58 -13.81 18.93 -2.75
N GLU A 59 -12.80 18.43 -3.45
CA GLU A 59 -12.50 18.80 -4.84
C GLU A 59 -13.26 17.95 -5.87
N GLY A 60 -14.05 16.96 -5.42
CA GLY A 60 -14.80 16.06 -6.28
C GLY A 60 -13.94 14.97 -6.93
N GLU A 61 -12.68 14.84 -6.53
CA GLU A 61 -11.73 13.84 -6.98
C GLU A 61 -11.79 12.64 -6.04
N ALA A 62 -12.92 11.91 -6.07
CA ALA A 62 -13.05 10.73 -5.21
C ALA A 62 -11.93 9.72 -5.53
N PRO A 63 -11.22 9.17 -4.52
CA PRO A 63 -10.21 8.15 -4.76
C PRO A 63 -10.91 6.94 -5.40
N THR A 64 -10.62 6.69 -6.68
CA THR A 64 -11.15 5.51 -7.34
C THR A 64 -10.60 4.28 -6.61
N PRO A 65 -11.46 3.33 -6.20
CA PRO A 65 -10.96 2.07 -5.66
C PRO A 65 -10.18 1.41 -6.78
N THR A 66 -8.85 1.38 -6.64
CA THR A 66 -7.98 0.70 -7.58
C THR A 66 -8.41 -0.77 -7.54
N GLY A 67 -8.91 -1.25 -8.69
CA GLY A 67 -9.64 -2.49 -8.81
C GLY A 67 -8.99 -3.64 -8.05
N GLY A 68 -9.70 -4.14 -7.03
CA GLY A 68 -9.49 -5.49 -6.55
C GLY A 68 -10.10 -6.43 -7.58
N ASP A 69 -9.27 -6.95 -8.48
CA ASP A 69 -9.61 -8.14 -9.27
C ASP A 69 -10.01 -9.25 -8.28
N ARG A 70 -11.31 -9.56 -8.27
CA ARG A 70 -11.87 -10.74 -7.61
C ARG A 70 -11.75 -11.95 -8.53
#